data_AF-A0A523UMW8-F1
#
_entry.id   AF-A0A523UMW8-F1
#
_cell.length_a   1.000
_cell.length_b   1.000
_cell.length_c   1.000
_cell.angle_alpha   90.00
_cell.angle_beta   90.00
_cell.angle_gamma   90.00
#
_symmetry.space_group_name_H-M   'P 1'
#
loop_
_entity.id
_entity.type
_entity.pdbx_description
1 polymer ?
#
loop_
_entity_poly.entity_id
_entity_poly.type
_entity_poly.pdbx_seq_one_letter_code
_entity_poly.pdbx_strand_id
1 'polypeptide(L)' 'MKVLNEGLKTAYQVAAELSWKLELGGVAFSDLGSWDRRLAVLETIAHLKLLTSAGNVGKIDQEGFSLYLSKD' A
#
# COMPACT_ATOMS: atom_id res chain seq x y z
N MET A 1 -4.78 -9.43 0.89
CA MET A 1 -3.90 -8.35 1.41
C MET A 1 -4.58 -7.82 2.67
N LYS A 2 -4.27 -8.35 3.88
CA LYS A 2 -5.09 -8.09 5.09
C LYS A 2 -5.28 -6.59 5.38
N VAL A 3 -4.27 -5.79 5.07
CA VAL A 3 -4.25 -4.33 5.21
C VAL A 3 -5.42 -3.63 4.48
N LEU A 4 -5.95 -4.19 3.39
CA LEU A 4 -7.05 -3.62 2.61
C LEU A 4 -8.45 -4.10 3.06
N ASN A 5 -8.52 -4.96 4.06
CA ASN A 5 -9.81 -5.47 4.58
C ASN A 5 -10.48 -4.47 5.54
N GLU A 6 -9.74 -3.45 5.98
CA GLU A 6 -10.19 -2.45 6.95
C GLU A 6 -10.56 -1.13 6.26
N GLY A 7 -11.40 -1.20 5.22
CA GLY A 7 -11.94 -0.04 4.53
C GLY A 7 -11.03 0.57 3.45
N LEU A 8 -11.39 1.80 3.02
CA LEU A 8 -10.72 2.53 1.97
C LEU A 8 -9.38 3.09 2.45
N LYS A 9 -8.29 2.75 1.76
CA LYS A 9 -6.95 3.23 2.08
C LYS A 9 -6.24 3.79 0.86
N THR A 10 -5.47 4.86 1.06
CA THR A 10 -4.50 5.35 0.07
C THR A 10 -3.31 4.39 -0.02
N ALA A 11 -2.55 4.45 -1.12
CA ALA A 11 -1.30 3.69 -1.22
C ALA A 11 -0.29 4.03 -0.11
N TYR A 12 -0.30 5.27 0.39
CA TYR A 12 0.53 5.67 1.53
C TYR A 12 0.10 4.95 2.82
N GLN A 13 -1.18 4.92 3.14
CA GLN A 13 -1.69 4.23 4.34
C GLN A 13 -1.40 2.73 4.26
N VAL A 14 -1.58 2.12 3.10
CA VAL A 14 -1.21 0.72 2.87
C VAL A 14 0.29 0.53 3.14
N ALA A 15 1.16 1.35 2.55
CA ALA A 15 2.60 1.25 2.75
C ALA A 15 3.01 1.46 4.22
N ALA A 16 2.33 2.35 4.93
CA ALA A 16 2.62 2.67 6.33
C ALA A 16 2.30 1.53 7.30
N GLU A 17 1.34 0.67 6.95
CA GLU A 17 0.93 -0.48 7.76
C GLU A 17 1.70 -1.77 7.44
N LEU A 18 2.50 -1.78 6.36
CA LEU A 18 3.37 -2.90 6.02
C LEU A 18 4.67 -2.87 6.83
N SER A 19 5.19 -4.06 7.14
CA SER A 19 6.56 -4.24 7.61
C SER A 19 7.49 -4.40 6.40
N TRP A 20 8.54 -3.59 6.36
CA TRP A 20 9.52 -3.51 5.26
C TRP A 20 10.83 -4.20 5.65
N LYS A 21 11.69 -4.53 4.68
CA LYS A 21 12.97 -5.21 4.94
C LYS A 21 12.78 -6.48 5.80
N LEU A 22 11.93 -7.40 5.33
CA LEU A 22 11.57 -8.62 6.05
C LEU A 22 12.79 -9.50 6.36
N GLU A 23 13.81 -9.44 5.50
CA GLU A 23 15.11 -10.08 5.70
C GLU A 23 15.87 -9.59 6.95
N LEU A 24 15.51 -8.41 7.48
CA LEU A 24 16.04 -7.84 8.72
C LEU A 24 15.10 -8.02 9.92
N GLY A 25 14.09 -8.90 9.80
CA GLY A 25 13.09 -9.11 10.85
C GLY A 25 11.88 -8.17 10.78
N GLY A 26 11.79 -7.33 9.75
CA GLY A 26 10.71 -6.37 9.58
C GLY A 26 11.01 -5.03 10.25
N VAL A 27 10.87 -3.96 9.48
CA VAL A 27 11.11 -2.57 9.86
C VAL A 27 9.83 -1.79 9.61
N ALA A 28 9.36 -1.06 10.61
CA ALA A 28 8.19 -0.21 10.45
C ALA A 28 8.46 0.90 9.42
N PHE A 29 7.45 1.29 8.66
CA PHE A 29 7.58 2.37 7.67
C PHE A 29 8.10 3.68 8.28
N SER A 30 7.72 3.98 9.53
CA SER A 30 8.18 5.16 10.30
C SER A 30 9.68 5.15 10.60
N ASP A 31 10.33 4.00 10.53
CA ASP A 31 11.73 3.80 10.91
C ASP A 31 12.64 3.71 9.68
N LEU A 32 12.04 3.64 8.48
CA LEU A 32 12.75 3.73 7.21
C LEU A 32 13.36 5.12 7.01
N GLY A 33 14.51 5.16 6.32
CA GLY A 33 15.07 6.41 5.81
C GLY A 33 14.15 7.07 4.77
N SER A 34 14.32 8.37 4.54
CA SER A 34 13.41 9.13 3.66
C SER A 34 13.31 8.58 2.23
N TRP A 35 14.41 8.06 1.68
CA TRP A 35 14.42 7.43 0.36
C TRP A 35 13.72 6.08 0.35
N ASP A 36 13.97 5.26 1.37
CA ASP A 36 13.30 3.96 1.53
C ASP A 36 11.79 4.13 1.69
N ARG A 37 11.31 5.17 2.38
CA ARG A 37 9.86 5.48 2.46
C ARG A 37 9.27 5.82 1.10
N ARG A 38 9.99 6.62 0.29
CA ARG A 38 9.53 6.93 -1.08
C ARG A 38 9.45 5.67 -1.92
N LEU A 39 10.45 4.80 -1.81
CA LEU A 39 10.46 3.54 -2.54
C LEU A 39 9.32 2.61 -2.08
N ALA A 40 9.12 2.45 -0.78
CA ALA A 40 8.02 1.68 -0.19
C ALA A 40 6.64 2.13 -0.72
N VAL A 41 6.39 3.44 -0.80
CA VAL A 41 5.14 3.96 -1.38
C VAL A 41 5.03 3.65 -2.86
N LEU A 42 6.10 3.81 -3.64
CA LEU A 42 6.11 3.53 -5.08
C LEU A 42 5.90 2.03 -5.39
N GLU A 43 6.56 1.15 -4.64
CA GLU A 43 6.36 -0.30 -4.72
C GLU A 43 4.91 -0.66 -4.40
N THR A 44 4.36 -0.08 -3.33
CA THR A 44 2.95 -0.27 -2.96
C THR A 44 2.01 0.18 -4.08
N ILE A 45 2.26 1.33 -4.71
CA ILE A 45 1.48 1.81 -5.87
C ILE A 45 1.56 0.82 -7.03
N ALA A 46 2.75 0.30 -7.34
CA ALA A 46 2.93 -0.66 -8.43
C ALA A 46 2.14 -1.95 -8.18
N HIS A 47 2.20 -2.48 -6.96
CA HIS A 47 1.45 -3.67 -6.56
C HIS A 47 -0.07 -3.44 -6.59
N LEU A 48 -0.54 -2.30 -6.08
CA LEU A 48 -1.97 -1.97 -6.11
C LEU A 48 -2.48 -1.85 -7.55
N LYS A 49 -1.73 -1.21 -8.46
CA LYS A 49 -2.09 -1.15 -9.89
C LYS A 49 -2.21 -2.54 -10.51
N LEU A 50 -1.26 -3.43 -10.23
CA LEU A 50 -1.30 -4.81 -10.69
C LEU A 50 -2.57 -5.53 -10.18
N LEU A 51 -2.83 -5.44 -8.87
CA LEU A 51 -3.98 -6.08 -8.24
C LEU A 51 -5.32 -5.52 -8.73
N THR A 52 -5.40 -4.21 -9.00
CA THR A 52 -6.58 -3.60 -9.62
C THR A 52 -6.77 -4.11 -11.05
N SER A 53 -5.70 -4.21 -11.84
CA SER A 53 -5.79 -4.75 -13.22
C SER A 53 -6.20 -6.23 -13.24
N ALA A 54 -5.81 -6.99 -12.23
CA ALA A 54 -6.20 -8.39 -12.04
C ALA A 54 -7.63 -8.55 -11.48
N GLY A 55 -8.31 -7.45 -11.14
CA GLY A 55 -9.66 -7.49 -10.58
C GLY A 55 -9.75 -7.80 -9.08
N ASN A 56 -8.63 -8.01 -8.39
CA ASN A 56 -8.57 -8.41 -6.97
C ASN A 56 -8.81 -7.24 -6.00
N VAL A 57 -8.54 -6.01 -6.43
CA VAL A 57 -8.64 -4.80 -5.60
C VAL A 57 -9.49 -3.76 -6.32
N GLY A 58 -10.45 -3.17 -5.60
CA GLY A 58 -11.21 -2.02 -6.07
C GLY A 58 -10.40 -0.73 -5.94
N LYS A 59 -10.63 0.21 -6.86
CA LYS A 59 -10.04 1.55 -6.83
C LYS A 59 -11.14 2.59 -6.99
N ILE A 60 -11.12 3.63 -6.17
CA ILE A 60 -11.98 4.81 -6.27
C ILE A 60 -11.08 6.04 -6.30
N ASP A 61 -11.32 6.95 -7.24
CA ASP A 61 -10.67 8.26 -7.24
C ASP A 61 -11.63 9.28 -6.63
N GLN A 62 -11.27 9.87 -5.49
CA GLN A 62 -12.08 10.81 -4.73
C GLN A 62 -11.20 11.96 -4.22
N GLU A 63 -11.65 13.21 -4.44
CA GLU A 63 -11.00 14.42 -3.89
C GLU A 63 -9.49 14.52 -4.20
N GLY A 64 -9.08 14.01 -5.37
CA GLY A 64 -7.67 13.99 -5.79
C GLY A 64 -6.84 12.84 -5.25
N PHE A 65 -7.44 11.91 -4.49
CA PHE A 65 -6.79 10.73 -3.96
C PHE A 65 -7.28 9.46 -4.67
N SER A 66 -6.36 8.53 -4.92
CA SER A 66 -6.69 7.15 -5.27
C SER A 66 -6.80 6.32 -3.99
N LEU A 67 -8.00 5.82 -3.72
CA LEU A 67 -8.35 4.94 -2.61
C LEU A 67 -8.53 3.51 -3.11
N TYR A 68 -8.10 2.55 -2.29
CA TYR A 68 -8.11 1.12 -2.60
C TYR A 68 -8.86 0.35 -1.53
N LEU A 69 -9.56 -0.71 -1.93
CA LEU A 69 -10.30 -1.62 -1.06
C LEU A 69 -10.17 -3.06 -1.56
N SER A 70 -10.15 -4.04 -0.65
CA SER A 70 -10.22 -5.45 -1.05
C SER A 70 -11.59 -5.74 -1.66
N LYS A 71 -11.61 -6.41 -2.80
CA LYS A 71 -12.84 -7.07 -3.26
C LYS A 71 -12.91 -8.42 -2.56
N ASP A 72 -14.05 -8.73 -1.96
CA ASP A 72 -14.34 -10.06 -1.40
C ASP A 72 -14.37 -11.13 -2.49
#